data_AF-A0AAW0Z911-F1
#
_entry.id   AF-A0AAW0Z911-F1
#
_cell.length_a   1.000
_cell.length_b   1.000
_cell.length_c   1.000
_cell.angle_alpha   90.00
_cell.angle_beta   90.00
_cell.angle_gamma   90.00
#
_symmetry.space_group_name_H-M   'P 1'
#
loop_
_entity.id
_entity.type
_entity.pdbx_description
1 polymer ?
#
loop_
_entity_poly.entity_id
_entity_poly.type
_entity_poly.pdbx_seq_one_letter_code
_entity_poly.pdbx_strand_id
1 'polypeptide(L)'
;MNDWSISDHNVILIRMMSETMNDSVLNVWKRWVCKDVSWEDYESELRKIAGAKGRDVYCEMNVDRMAEGMTEWIQEANGKYMKERVYQNKRSMQWWTKELSDLKRHVRKSRKAWQNARKDGKERVTERLNEYKKVLNEYKYRLRKVKEESWKRFVSVYSNLDPWGVACRGKNVRECLTSLCVNGIEYVT
;
A
#
# COMPACT_ATOMS: atom_id res chain seq x y z
N MET A 1 -15.99 -28.17 21.32
CA MET A 1 -16.07 -28.57 19.91
C MET A 1 -15.71 -27.35 19.08
N ASN A 2 -14.57 -27.45 18.38
CA ASN A 2 -14.02 -26.54 17.37
C ASN A 2 -13.79 -25.05 17.72
N ASP A 3 -12.64 -24.81 18.39
CA ASP A 3 -11.84 -23.60 18.19
C ASP A 3 -11.29 -23.62 16.74
N TRP A 4 -12.00 -22.99 15.81
CA TRP A 4 -11.41 -22.68 14.51
C TRP A 4 -10.47 -21.50 14.71
N SER A 5 -9.18 -21.77 14.58
CA SER A 5 -8.13 -20.76 14.53
C SER A 5 -8.44 -19.74 13.44
N ILE A 6 -9.01 -18.60 13.81
CA ILE A 6 -8.97 -17.37 13.01
C ILE A 6 -7.54 -16.87 13.12
N SER A 7 -6.64 -17.55 12.41
CA SER A 7 -5.29 -17.09 12.29
C SER A 7 -5.31 -15.88 11.35
N ASP A 8 -4.86 -14.72 11.84
CA ASP A 8 -4.63 -13.47 11.11
C ASP A 8 -3.52 -13.60 10.03
N HIS A 9 -3.45 -14.73 9.36
CA HIS A 9 -2.55 -14.97 8.26
C HIS A 9 -3.06 -14.21 7.04
N ASN A 10 -2.45 -13.05 6.77
CA ASN A 10 -2.50 -12.44 5.45
C ASN A 10 -2.07 -13.50 4.42
N VAL A 11 -3.04 -14.03 3.66
CA VAL A 11 -2.76 -15.02 2.62
C VAL A 11 -1.82 -14.39 1.60
N ILE A 12 -0.61 -14.93 1.50
CA ILE A 12 0.38 -14.49 0.52
C ILE A 12 0.08 -15.23 -0.78
N LEU A 13 -0.56 -14.52 -1.71
CA LEU A 13 -0.85 -15.06 -3.04
C LEU A 13 0.35 -14.80 -3.95
N ILE A 14 1.10 -15.86 -4.28
CA ILE A 14 2.25 -15.79 -5.20
C ILE A 14 1.77 -16.23 -6.58
N ARG A 15 1.70 -15.28 -7.53
CA ARG A 15 1.39 -15.57 -8.94
C ARG A 15 2.70 -15.61 -9.74
N MET A 16 3.03 -16.76 -10.31
CA MET A 16 4.12 -16.89 -11.29
C MET A 16 3.53 -16.69 -12.68
N MET A 17 4.09 -15.77 -13.46
CA MET A 17 3.63 -15.47 -14.83
C MET A 17 4.72 -15.88 -15.82
N SER A 18 4.33 -16.56 -16.90
CA SER A 18 5.18 -16.82 -18.07
C SER A 18 4.96 -15.71 -19.11
N GLU A 19 6.00 -15.34 -19.86
CA GLU A 19 6.08 -14.14 -20.72
C GLU A 19 5.09 -14.07 -21.90
N THR A 20 4.15 -15.01 -22.02
CA THR A 20 3.28 -15.18 -23.19
C THR A 20 1.80 -14.86 -22.97
N MET A 21 1.40 -14.31 -21.82
CA MET A 21 0.00 -13.95 -21.56
C MET A 21 -0.21 -12.44 -21.67
N ASN A 22 -1.08 -12.02 -22.61
CA ASN A 22 -1.54 -10.64 -22.76
C ASN A 22 -2.02 -10.08 -21.40
N ASP A 23 -1.49 -8.91 -21.04
CA ASP A 23 -1.77 -8.17 -19.79
C ASP A 23 -3.26 -7.88 -19.55
N SER A 24 -4.10 -8.02 -20.59
CA SER A 24 -5.55 -7.81 -20.52
C SER A 24 -6.33 -8.94 -19.83
N VAL A 25 -5.72 -10.11 -19.57
CA VAL A 25 -6.33 -11.22 -18.81
C VAL A 25 -5.90 -11.19 -17.34
N LEU A 26 -5.28 -10.10 -16.89
CA LEU A 26 -5.08 -9.87 -15.46
C LEU A 26 -6.43 -9.60 -14.80
N ASN A 27 -7.10 -10.69 -14.40
CA ASN A 27 -8.20 -10.68 -13.46
C ASN A 27 -7.61 -10.25 -12.10
N VAL A 28 -7.35 -8.95 -11.97
CA VAL A 28 -7.00 -8.30 -10.72
C VAL A 28 -8.26 -8.40 -9.90
N TRP A 29 -8.28 -9.31 -8.92
CA TRP A 29 -9.39 -9.41 -7.98
C TRP A 29 -9.74 -8.01 -7.49
N LYS A 30 -10.95 -7.56 -7.86
CA LYS A 30 -11.44 -6.24 -7.49
C LYS A 30 -11.44 -6.16 -5.97
N ARG A 31 -10.73 -5.17 -5.45
CA ARG A 31 -10.78 -4.85 -4.02
C ARG A 31 -11.85 -3.80 -3.83
N TRP A 32 -12.63 -3.91 -2.77
CA TRP A 32 -13.74 -3.00 -2.50
C TRP A 32 -13.45 -2.19 -1.24
N VAL A 33 -13.94 -0.95 -1.21
CA VAL A 33 -13.89 -0.10 -0.01
C VAL A 33 -15.21 -0.28 0.74
N CYS A 34 -15.16 -1.01 1.86
CA CYS A 34 -16.34 -1.27 2.70
C CYS A 34 -16.65 -0.13 3.68
N LYS A 35 -16.07 1.06 3.47
CA LYS A 35 -16.30 2.22 4.33
C LYS A 35 -17.58 2.92 3.86
N ASP A 36 -18.43 3.29 4.81
CA ASP A 36 -19.68 4.02 4.57
C ASP A 36 -20.72 3.20 3.77
N VAL A 37 -20.69 1.87 3.90
CA VAL A 37 -21.67 0.95 3.29
C VAL A 37 -22.83 0.73 4.28
N SER A 38 -24.06 0.90 3.79
CA SER A 38 -25.26 0.45 4.49
C SER A 38 -25.35 -1.08 4.38
N TRP A 39 -25.03 -1.79 5.46
CA TRP A 39 -25.00 -3.25 5.47
C TRP A 39 -26.39 -3.87 5.33
N GLU A 40 -27.43 -3.19 5.80
CA GLU A 40 -28.83 -3.63 5.68
C GLU A 40 -29.27 -3.66 4.22
N ASP A 41 -28.98 -2.59 3.47
CA ASP A 41 -29.29 -2.50 2.04
C ASP A 41 -28.47 -3.52 1.23
N TYR A 42 -27.19 -3.67 1.59
CA TYR A 42 -26.30 -4.64 0.97
C TYR A 42 -26.79 -6.07 1.16
N GLU A 43 -27.20 -6.43 2.38
CA GLU A 43 -27.72 -7.76 2.69
C GLU A 43 -29.03 -8.04 1.94
N SER A 44 -29.93 -7.06 1.91
CA SER A 44 -31.19 -7.16 1.17
C SER A 44 -30.96 -7.42 -0.32
N GLU A 45 -30.06 -6.66 -0.96
CA GLU A 45 -29.73 -6.85 -2.36
C GLU A 45 -29.01 -8.19 -2.61
N LEU A 46 -28.08 -8.58 -1.72
CA LEU A 46 -27.38 -9.86 -1.86
C LEU A 46 -28.36 -11.05 -1.82
N ARG A 47 -29.33 -11.01 -0.91
CA ARG A 47 -30.41 -12.03 -0.83
C ARG A 47 -31.26 -12.06 -2.10
N LYS A 48 -31.56 -10.89 -2.67
CA LYS A 48 -32.30 -10.76 -3.93
C LYS A 48 -31.53 -11.34 -5.11
N ILE A 49 -30.24 -11.02 -5.24
CA ILE A 49 -29.36 -11.56 -6.30
C ILE A 49 -29.25 -13.08 -6.18
N ALA A 50 -29.02 -13.58 -4.96
CA ALA A 50 -28.96 -15.02 -4.70
C ALA A 50 -30.28 -15.73 -5.08
N GLY A 51 -31.42 -15.16 -4.67
CA GLY A 51 -32.73 -15.70 -5.03
C GLY A 51 -32.96 -15.74 -6.55
N ALA A 52 -32.64 -14.66 -7.26
CA ALA A 52 -32.80 -14.57 -8.71
C ALA A 52 -31.88 -15.53 -9.49
N LYS A 53 -30.69 -15.83 -8.97
CA LYS A 53 -29.69 -16.70 -9.60
C LYS A 53 -29.74 -18.16 -9.13
N GLY A 54 -30.86 -18.57 -8.52
CA GLY A 54 -31.09 -19.97 -8.19
C GLY A 54 -30.41 -20.42 -6.90
N ARG A 55 -30.56 -19.64 -5.82
CA ARG A 55 -30.26 -20.09 -4.44
C ARG A 55 -30.83 -21.47 -4.13
N ASP A 56 -31.95 -21.82 -4.73
CA ASP A 56 -32.64 -23.09 -4.49
C ASP A 56 -31.90 -24.29 -5.10
N VAL A 57 -31.13 -24.09 -6.17
CA VAL A 57 -30.29 -25.12 -6.81
C VAL A 57 -28.89 -25.13 -6.20
N TYR A 58 -28.52 -24.08 -5.46
CA TYR A 58 -27.20 -23.90 -4.85
C TYR A 58 -26.78 -25.07 -3.96
N CYS A 59 -27.71 -25.70 -3.24
CA CYS A 59 -27.41 -26.82 -2.33
C CYS A 59 -27.13 -28.14 -3.04
N GLU A 60 -27.50 -28.26 -4.32
CA GLU A 60 -27.34 -29.47 -5.13
C GLU A 60 -26.07 -29.44 -5.99
N MET A 61 -25.35 -28.32 -6.00
CA MET A 61 -24.13 -28.14 -6.78
C MET A 61 -22.90 -28.71 -6.06
N ASN A 62 -21.85 -29.01 -6.84
CA ASN A 62 -20.53 -29.28 -6.25
C ASN A 62 -19.95 -27.98 -5.61
N VAL A 63 -19.15 -28.14 -4.55
CA VAL A 63 -18.44 -27.10 -3.80
C VAL A 63 -17.77 -26.06 -4.69
N ASP A 64 -17.13 -26.45 -5.80
CA ASP A 64 -16.46 -25.49 -6.68
C ASP A 64 -17.46 -24.54 -7.36
N ARG A 65 -18.58 -25.08 -7.87
CA ARG A 65 -19.65 -24.28 -8.48
C ARG A 65 -20.39 -23.43 -7.47
N MET A 66 -20.52 -23.92 -6.24
CA MET A 66 -21.03 -23.14 -5.11
C MET A 66 -20.14 -21.91 -4.87
N ALA A 67 -18.82 -22.11 -4.78
CA ALA A 67 -17.87 -21.03 -4.56
C ALA A 67 -17.88 -20.00 -5.70
N GLU A 68 -17.99 -20.44 -6.96
CA GLU A 68 -18.15 -19.57 -8.13
C GLU A 68 -19.44 -18.74 -8.04
N GLY A 69 -20.59 -19.39 -7.79
CA GLY A 69 -21.87 -18.70 -7.67
C GLY A 69 -21.89 -17.68 -6.53
N MET A 70 -21.37 -18.02 -5.35
CA MET A 70 -21.20 -17.08 -4.24
C MET A 70 -20.31 -15.90 -4.62
N THR A 71 -19.20 -16.17 -5.30
CA THR A 71 -18.26 -15.13 -5.74
C THR A 71 -18.95 -14.16 -6.70
N GLU A 72 -19.75 -14.66 -7.64
CA GLU A 72 -20.51 -13.82 -8.57
C GLU A 72 -21.55 -12.95 -7.86
N TRP A 73 -22.30 -13.51 -6.90
CA TRP A 73 -23.31 -12.76 -6.14
C TRP A 73 -22.66 -11.62 -5.34
N ILE A 74 -21.55 -11.93 -4.66
CA ILE A 74 -20.79 -10.96 -3.89
C ILE A 74 -20.21 -9.87 -4.81
N GLN A 75 -19.66 -10.23 -5.96
CA GLN A 75 -19.11 -9.25 -6.91
C GLN A 75 -20.19 -8.32 -7.47
N GLU A 76 -21.37 -8.84 -7.77
CA GLU A 76 -22.49 -8.03 -8.25
C GLU A 76 -23.04 -7.09 -7.17
N ALA A 77 -23.25 -7.59 -5.95
CA ALA A 77 -23.67 -6.76 -4.83
C ALA A 77 -22.63 -5.67 -4.51
N ASN A 78 -21.34 -6.02 -4.53
CA ASN A 78 -20.25 -5.07 -4.31
C ASN A 78 -20.22 -3.99 -5.41
N GLY A 79 -20.49 -4.33 -6.67
CA GLY A 79 -20.54 -3.37 -7.77
C GLY A 79 -21.62 -2.30 -7.61
N LYS A 80 -22.69 -2.59 -6.88
CA LYS A 80 -23.80 -1.66 -6.61
C LYS A 80 -23.56 -0.78 -5.39
N TYR A 81 -23.03 -1.36 -4.31
CA TYR A 81 -23.00 -0.70 -2.99
C TYR A 81 -21.61 -0.29 -2.51
N MET A 82 -20.54 -0.82 -3.13
CA MET A 82 -19.17 -0.54 -2.72
C MET A 82 -18.39 0.19 -3.81
N LYS A 83 -17.49 1.07 -3.38
CA LYS A 83 -16.54 1.71 -4.30
C LYS A 83 -15.41 0.73 -4.59
N GLU A 84 -15.13 0.51 -5.87
CA GLU A 84 -13.95 -0.24 -6.27
C GLU A 84 -12.69 0.52 -5.81
N ARG A 85 -11.83 -0.18 -5.07
CA ARG A 85 -10.53 0.34 -4.64
C ARG A 85 -9.62 0.40 -5.85
N VAL A 86 -9.55 1.57 -6.45
CA VAL A 86 -8.55 1.87 -7.47
C VAL A 86 -7.17 1.85 -6.82
N TYR A 87 -6.27 1.03 -7.34
CA TYR A 87 -4.87 1.07 -6.95
C TYR A 87 -4.26 2.38 -7.47
N GLN A 88 -4.22 3.41 -6.63
CA GLN A 88 -3.42 4.58 -6.94
C GLN A 88 -1.96 4.18 -6.78
N ASN A 89 -1.23 4.18 -7.90
CA ASN A 89 0.23 4.15 -7.88
C ASN A 89 0.68 5.26 -6.92
N LYS A 90 1.20 4.86 -5.75
CA LYS A 90 1.74 5.80 -4.78
C LYS A 90 2.80 6.60 -5.51
N ARG A 91 2.53 7.89 -5.77
CA ARG A 91 3.50 8.78 -6.39
C ARG A 91 4.77 8.68 -5.55
N SER A 92 5.84 8.15 -6.15
CA SER A 92 7.13 8.11 -5.47
C SER A 92 7.50 9.54 -5.11
N MET A 93 8.11 9.72 -3.94
CA MET A 93 8.59 11.04 -3.54
C MET A 93 9.46 11.62 -4.65
N GLN A 94 9.29 12.91 -4.96
CA GLN A 94 9.99 13.55 -6.09
C GLN A 94 11.51 13.43 -5.99
N TRP A 95 12.04 13.40 -4.76
CA TRP A 95 13.47 13.22 -4.50
C TRP A 95 13.91 11.75 -4.47
N TRP A 96 12.99 10.79 -4.59
CA TRP A 96 13.34 9.37 -4.54
C TRP A 96 13.83 8.89 -5.91
N THR A 97 15.14 8.65 -6.04
CA THR A 97 15.77 8.25 -7.30
C THR A 97 15.95 6.73 -7.43
N LYS A 98 16.17 6.26 -8.66
CA LYS A 98 16.58 4.87 -8.94
C LYS A 98 17.86 4.51 -8.19
N GLU A 99 18.84 5.43 -8.18
CA GLU A 99 20.10 5.29 -7.44
C GLU A 99 19.88 5.02 -5.94
N LEU A 100 19.01 5.79 -5.28
CA LEU A 100 18.66 5.54 -3.87
C LEU A 100 17.98 4.19 -3.66
N SER A 101 17.18 3.74 -4.63
CA SER A 101 16.53 2.42 -4.59
C SER A 101 17.56 1.30 -4.68
N ASP A 102 18.55 1.44 -5.56
CA ASP A 102 19.63 0.49 -5.76
C ASP A 102 20.55 0.45 -4.54
N LEU A 103 20.96 1.60 -4.00
CA LEU A 103 21.71 1.67 -2.73
C LEU A 103 20.94 1.03 -1.57
N LYS A 104 19.65 1.32 -1.43
CA LYS A 104 18.80 0.67 -0.40
C LYS A 104 18.73 -0.84 -0.58
N ARG A 105 18.70 -1.33 -1.82
CA ARG A 105 18.76 -2.77 -2.12
C ARG A 105 20.11 -3.36 -1.69
N HIS A 106 21.22 -2.68 -1.98
CA HIS A 106 22.55 -3.10 -1.53
C HIS A 106 22.66 -3.14 0.00
N VAL A 107 22.19 -2.10 0.70
CA VAL A 107 22.15 -2.08 2.18
C VAL A 107 21.40 -3.31 2.73
N ARG A 108 20.24 -3.64 2.15
CA ARG A 108 19.46 -4.83 2.56
C ARG A 108 20.22 -6.13 2.33
N LYS A 109 20.86 -6.28 1.16
CA LYS A 109 21.68 -7.46 0.83
C LYS A 109 22.86 -7.61 1.80
N SER A 110 23.65 -6.55 2.02
CA SER A 110 24.79 -6.57 2.93
C SER A 110 24.37 -6.80 4.38
N ARG A 111 23.24 -6.22 4.82
CA ARG A 111 22.68 -6.50 6.16
C ARG A 111 22.34 -7.97 6.33
N LYS A 112 21.66 -8.58 5.34
CA LYS A 112 21.29 -10.00 5.37
C LYS A 112 22.54 -10.88 5.40
N ALA A 113 23.55 -10.57 4.60
CA ALA A 113 24.82 -11.31 4.59
C ALA A 113 25.53 -11.26 5.96
N TRP A 114 25.60 -10.08 6.58
CA TRP A 114 26.14 -9.94 7.94
C TRP A 114 25.33 -10.69 8.99
N GLN A 115 23.99 -10.60 8.96
CA GLN A 115 23.12 -11.30 9.90
C GLN A 115 23.26 -12.82 9.79
N ASN A 116 23.37 -13.36 8.58
CA ASN A 116 23.60 -14.78 8.34
C ASN A 116 24.97 -15.20 8.86
N ALA A 117 26.04 -14.46 8.53
CA ALA A 117 27.38 -14.75 9.03
C ALA A 117 27.43 -14.74 10.57
N ARG A 118 26.73 -13.81 11.21
CA ARG A 118 26.63 -13.72 12.67
C ARG A 118 25.90 -14.92 13.27
N LYS A 119 24.84 -15.42 12.62
CA LYS A 119 24.05 -16.56 13.09
C LYS A 119 24.82 -17.87 12.97
N ASP A 120 25.53 -18.04 11.86
CA ASP A 120 26.23 -19.29 11.56
C ASP A 120 27.59 -19.42 12.28
N GLY A 121 27.99 -18.43 13.08
CA GLY A 121 29.30 -18.41 13.76
C GLY A 121 30.49 -18.42 12.79
N LYS A 122 30.27 -18.07 11.52
CA LYS A 122 31.24 -18.22 10.45
C LYS A 122 32.39 -17.23 10.58
N GLU A 123 33.53 -17.61 10.02
CA GLU A 123 34.64 -16.71 9.73
C GLU A 123 34.12 -15.51 8.90
N ARG A 124 34.77 -14.34 9.05
CA ARG A 124 34.47 -13.09 8.30
C ARG A 124 33.25 -12.26 8.75
N VAL A 125 32.70 -12.48 9.94
CA VAL A 125 31.64 -11.60 10.53
C VAL A 125 32.07 -10.13 10.54
N THR A 126 33.31 -9.85 10.93
CA THR A 126 33.87 -8.50 11.00
C THR A 126 33.96 -7.84 9.63
N GLU A 127 34.40 -8.58 8.60
CA GLU A 127 34.44 -8.09 7.22
C GLU A 127 33.04 -7.76 6.70
N ARG A 128 32.07 -8.67 6.89
CA ARG A 128 30.68 -8.43 6.47
C ARG A 128 30.03 -7.26 7.21
N LEU A 129 30.38 -7.06 8.48
CA LEU A 129 29.95 -5.89 9.24
C LEU A 129 30.52 -4.60 8.64
N ASN A 130 31.81 -4.60 8.29
CA ASN A 130 32.48 -3.44 7.68
C ASN A 130 31.90 -3.12 6.29
N GLU A 131 31.63 -4.14 5.46
CA GLU A 131 30.92 -3.98 4.19
C GLU A 131 29.54 -3.36 4.38
N TYR A 132 28.74 -3.89 5.31
CA TYR A 132 27.42 -3.35 5.63
C TYR A 132 27.50 -1.90 6.08
N LYS A 133 28.42 -1.56 7.00
CA LYS A 133 28.62 -0.19 7.48
C LYS A 133 29.00 0.76 6.35
N LYS A 134 29.92 0.34 5.46
CA LYS A 134 30.34 1.13 4.29
C LYS A 134 29.16 1.45 3.39
N VAL A 135 28.39 0.44 2.98
CA VAL A 135 27.23 0.61 2.10
C VAL A 135 26.12 1.42 2.79
N LEU A 136 25.93 1.25 4.10
CA LEU A 136 24.97 2.04 4.88
C LEU A 136 25.35 3.52 4.93
N ASN A 137 26.62 3.82 5.15
CA ASN A 137 27.12 5.19 5.21
C ASN A 137 26.98 5.88 3.86
N GLU A 138 27.33 5.18 2.78
CA GLU A 138 27.15 5.68 1.41
C GLU A 138 25.67 6.00 1.13
N TYR A 139 24.77 5.06 1.44
CA TYR A 139 23.34 5.28 1.31
C TYR A 139 22.86 6.50 2.11
N LYS A 140 23.28 6.64 3.37
CA LYS A 140 22.90 7.78 4.23
C LYS A 140 23.44 9.11 3.69
N TYR A 141 24.69 9.13 3.23
CA TYR A 141 25.29 10.30 2.61
C TYR A 141 24.49 10.71 1.38
N ARG A 142 24.26 9.78 0.44
CA ARG A 142 23.53 10.07 -0.79
C ARG A 142 22.09 10.48 -0.53
N LEU A 143 21.42 9.84 0.44
CA LEU A 143 20.06 10.19 0.85
C LEU A 143 19.97 11.64 1.36
N ARG A 144 20.94 12.07 2.19
CA ARG A 144 20.99 13.47 2.67
C ARG A 144 21.22 14.43 1.50
N LYS A 145 22.19 14.14 0.64
CA LYS A 145 22.53 14.97 -0.52
C LYS A 145 21.32 15.16 -1.45
N VAL A 146 20.64 14.08 -1.82
CA VAL A 146 19.47 14.14 -2.71
C VAL A 146 18.30 14.89 -2.08
N LYS A 147 18.07 14.72 -0.77
CA LYS A 147 17.05 15.51 -0.05
C LYS A 147 17.39 16.99 -0.04
N GLU A 148 18.65 17.33 0.22
CA GLU A 148 19.13 18.71 0.26
C GLU A 148 19.05 19.36 -1.13
N GLU A 149 19.46 18.67 -2.19
CA GLU A 149 19.32 19.12 -3.58
C GLU A 149 17.86 19.33 -3.96
N SER A 150 16.98 18.40 -3.59
CA SER A 150 15.54 18.56 -3.80
C SER A 150 14.95 19.72 -3.01
N TRP A 151 15.41 19.95 -1.78
CA TRP A 151 14.96 21.06 -0.95
C TRP A 151 15.43 22.40 -1.53
N LYS A 152 16.71 22.49 -1.91
CA LYS A 152 17.27 23.67 -2.59
C LYS A 152 16.51 24.00 -3.86
N ARG A 153 16.25 23.00 -4.72
CA ARG A 153 15.45 23.17 -5.94
C ARG A 153 14.02 23.59 -5.61
N PHE A 154 13.43 22.99 -4.59
CA PHE A 154 12.09 23.32 -4.15
C PHE A 154 12.00 24.80 -3.74
N VAL A 155 12.89 25.24 -2.85
CA VAL A 155 12.94 26.64 -2.41
C VAL A 155 13.26 27.56 -3.58
N SER A 156 14.24 27.26 -4.43
CA SER A 156 14.63 28.16 -5.53
C SER A 156 13.56 28.33 -6.61
N VAL A 157 12.77 27.28 -6.90
CA VAL A 157 11.79 27.29 -8.01
C VAL A 157 10.39 27.64 -7.51
N TYR A 158 9.98 27.13 -6.34
CA TYR A 158 8.59 27.20 -5.87
C TYR A 158 8.34 28.23 -4.78
N SER A 159 9.36 28.69 -4.04
CA SER A 159 9.13 29.67 -2.96
C SER A 159 8.61 31.03 -3.46
N ASN A 160 8.88 31.38 -4.72
CA ASN A 160 8.40 32.63 -5.32
C ASN A 160 6.98 32.53 -5.91
N LEU A 161 6.45 31.32 -6.12
CA LEU A 161 5.16 31.10 -6.80
C LEU A 161 4.06 30.65 -5.85
N ASP A 162 4.36 29.77 -4.89
CA ASP A 162 3.43 29.33 -3.83
C ASP A 162 4.21 28.60 -2.72
N PRO A 163 4.59 29.28 -1.62
CA PRO A 163 5.35 28.68 -0.54
C PRO A 163 4.58 27.60 0.25
N TRP A 164 3.25 27.52 0.11
CA TRP A 164 2.39 26.64 0.92
C TRP A 164 1.83 25.43 0.16
N GLY A 165 1.69 25.49 -1.17
CA GLY A 165 1.06 24.42 -1.97
C GLY A 165 1.84 23.12 -2.13
N VAL A 166 3.15 23.11 -1.87
CA VAL A 166 4.02 21.95 -2.15
C VAL A 166 4.79 21.46 -0.92
N ALA A 167 5.12 22.34 0.03
CA ALA A 167 5.87 21.99 1.25
C ALA A 167 5.04 21.17 2.27
N CYS A 168 3.73 21.44 2.35
CA CYS A 168 2.85 20.80 3.32
C CYS A 168 2.20 19.52 2.76
N ARG A 169 2.97 18.44 2.64
CA ARG A 169 2.41 17.07 2.57
C ARG A 169 2.81 16.22 3.78
N GLY A 170 3.00 16.87 4.92
CA GLY A 170 3.01 16.20 6.22
C GLY A 170 1.56 16.05 6.68
N LYS A 171 1.08 14.80 6.80
CA LYS A 171 -0.22 14.35 7.34
C LYS A 171 -1.43 15.23 6.98
N ASN A 172 -2.39 14.67 6.24
CA ASN A 172 -3.75 15.19 6.15
C ASN A 172 -4.41 15.22 7.54
N VAL A 173 -4.01 16.15 8.40
CA VAL A 173 -4.82 16.59 9.52
C VAL A 173 -5.56 17.78 8.95
N ARG A 174 -6.87 17.62 8.77
CA ARG A 174 -7.76 18.77 8.57
C ARG A 174 -7.85 19.50 9.91
N GLU A 175 -6.79 20.22 10.27
CA GLU A 175 -6.92 21.28 11.26
C GLU A 175 -7.34 22.51 10.47
N CYS A 176 -8.66 22.80 10.50
CA CYS A 176 -9.15 24.10 10.13
C CYS A 176 -8.53 25.10 11.12
N LEU A 177 -7.58 25.90 10.65
CA LEU A 177 -7.14 27.10 11.36
C LEU A 177 -8.31 28.09 11.33
N THR A 178 -9.22 28.00 12.30
CA THR A 178 -10.39 28.90 12.40
C THR A 178 -10.07 30.24 13.06
N SER A 179 -8.86 30.43 13.60
CA SER A 179 -8.39 31.77 13.98
C SER A 179 -6.88 31.78 14.17
N LEU A 180 -6.25 32.88 13.76
CA LEU A 180 -4.85 33.19 14.02
C LEU A 180 -4.84 34.42 14.91
N CYS A 181 -4.43 34.26 16.17
CA CYS A 181 -4.36 35.37 17.11
C CYS A 181 -2.92 35.89 17.17
N VAL A 182 -2.71 37.13 16.73
CA VAL A 182 -1.43 37.83 16.83
C VAL A 182 -1.66 39.04 17.71
N ASN A 183 -0.92 39.13 18.82
CA ASN A 183 -0.99 40.24 19.78
C ASN A 183 -2.37 40.48 20.39
N GLY A 184 -3.14 39.42 20.65
CA GLY A 184 -4.44 39.50 21.33
C GLY A 184 -5.58 40.04 20.45
N ILE A 185 -5.35 40.21 19.15
CA ILE A 185 -6.40 40.56 18.18
C ILE A 185 -6.73 39.28 17.39
N GLU A 186 -7.98 38.83 17.50
CA GLU A 186 -8.50 37.73 16.69
C GLU A 186 -8.85 38.24 15.30
N TYR A 187 -8.24 37.64 14.28
CA TYR A 187 -8.66 37.80 12.90
C TYR A 187 -9.45 36.57 12.50
N VAL A 188 -10.75 36.74 12.27
CA VAL A 188 -11.62 35.74 11.67
C VAL A 188 -11.46 35.87 10.15
N THR A 189 -11.05 34.79 9.47
CA THR A 189 -11.10 34.68 8.01
C THR A 189 -12.42 34.07 7.57
#